data_AF-A0ABD6QJR5-F1
#
_entry.id   AF-A0ABD6QJR5-F1
#
_cell.length_a   1.000
_cell.length_b   1.000
_cell.length_c   1.000
_cell.angle_alpha   90.00
_cell.angle_beta   90.00
_cell.angle_gamma   90.00
#
_symmetry.space_group_name_H-M   'P 1'
#
loop_
_entity.id
_entity.type
_entity.pdbx_description
1 polymer ?
#
loop_
_entity_poly.entity_id
_entity_poly.type
_entity_poly.pdbx_seq_one_letter_code
_entity_poly.pdbx_strand_id
1 'polypeptide(L)'
;MDIIPPRLKEPAYRLYEMRLRQELAQSRSELPRHIAVLCDGNRRWARDAGYDDVSIGYRMGAAKIAEMLRWCQAAGIEMTTVYLLSTENLQRDPEELSALIEIITDVVEEICAPTNTWSVRTVGDLELLGEEPARRLREAVESTNGRNGKFHVNVAVAYGGRQEIVDAVRSLLSKELANGATAEQLVDAVTVDGISENLYTSGQPDPDLVIRTSGEQRLSGFLLWQSAYSEMWFTEAYWPAFRRVDFLRALRDYTARHRRFGK
;
A
#
# COMPACT_ATOMS: atom_id res chain seq x y z
N MET A 1 -13.04 21.40 -21.73
CA MET A 1 -13.45 20.91 -23.07
C MET A 1 -12.36 19.98 -23.56
N ASP A 2 -12.68 18.70 -23.72
CA ASP A 2 -11.71 17.71 -24.18
C ASP A 2 -11.56 17.80 -25.70
N ILE A 3 -10.39 18.25 -26.17
CA ILE A 3 -10.11 18.62 -27.57
C ILE A 3 -10.07 17.39 -28.51
N ILE A 4 -10.05 16.18 -27.95
CA ILE A 4 -9.89 14.94 -28.72
C ILE A 4 -10.99 13.93 -28.32
N PRO A 5 -11.76 13.37 -29.27
CA PRO A 5 -12.77 12.37 -29.02
C PRO A 5 -12.23 11.14 -28.25
N PRO A 6 -12.96 10.58 -27.27
CA PRO A 6 -12.54 9.39 -26.51
C PRO A 6 -12.11 8.21 -27.40
N ARG A 7 -12.84 7.99 -28.51
CA ARG A 7 -12.58 6.94 -29.50
C ARG A 7 -11.23 7.06 -30.23
N LEU A 8 -10.65 8.27 -30.31
CA LEU A 8 -9.33 8.52 -30.91
C LEU A 8 -8.21 8.50 -29.86
N LYS A 9 -8.53 8.81 -28.59
CA LYS A 9 -7.58 8.71 -27.47
C LYS A 9 -7.27 7.25 -27.12
N GLU A 10 -8.25 6.35 -27.17
CA GLU A 10 -8.06 4.95 -26.78
C GLU A 10 -6.95 4.21 -27.56
N PRO A 11 -6.89 4.24 -28.90
CA PRO A 11 -5.81 3.60 -29.64
C PRO A 11 -4.44 4.20 -29.31
N ALA A 12 -4.38 5.52 -29.13
CA ALA A 12 -3.14 6.22 -28.77
C ALA A 12 -2.66 5.85 -27.36
N TYR A 13 -3.57 5.75 -26.39
CA TYR A 13 -3.27 5.28 -25.04
C TYR A 13 -2.80 3.83 -25.04
N ARG A 14 -3.45 2.95 -25.81
CA ARG A 14 -3.01 1.54 -25.94
C ARG A 14 -1.62 1.44 -26.55
N LEU A 15 -1.34 2.20 -27.61
CA LEU A 15 -0.01 2.23 -28.24
C LEU A 15 1.06 2.76 -27.27
N TYR A 16 0.75 3.83 -26.54
CA TYR A 16 1.64 4.37 -25.53
C TYR A 16 1.88 3.38 -24.38
N GLU A 17 0.84 2.68 -23.93
CA GLU A 17 0.95 1.63 -22.92
C GLU A 17 1.81 0.47 -23.41
N MET A 18 1.63 0.03 -24.65
CA MET A 18 2.47 -1.01 -25.27
C MET A 18 3.93 -0.60 -25.32
N ARG A 19 4.22 0.66 -25.69
CA ARG A 19 5.59 1.19 -25.72
C ARG A 19 6.22 1.19 -24.33
N LEU A 20 5.51 1.67 -23.31
CA LEU A 20 5.99 1.66 -21.93
C LEU A 20 6.28 0.23 -21.45
N ARG A 21 5.39 -0.73 -21.75
CA ARG A 21 5.61 -2.13 -21.37
C ARG A 21 6.85 -2.72 -22.05
N GLN A 22 7.10 -2.39 -23.31
CA GLN A 22 8.31 -2.85 -24.02
C GLN A 22 9.59 -2.28 -23.40
N GLU A 23 9.58 -0.99 -23.06
CA GLU A 23 10.71 -0.33 -22.39
C GLU A 23 11.01 -0.93 -21.01
N LEU A 24 9.96 -1.19 -20.22
CA LEU A 24 10.10 -1.83 -18.91
C LEU A 24 10.50 -3.31 -19.00
N ALA A 25 10.08 -4.02 -20.04
CA ALA A 25 10.49 -5.41 -20.26
C ALA A 25 12.01 -5.53 -20.49
N GLN A 26 12.63 -4.53 -21.13
CA GLN A 26 14.09 -4.46 -21.31
C GLN A 26 14.83 -4.11 -20.02
N SER A 27 14.13 -3.54 -19.04
CA SER A 27 14.68 -2.99 -17.80
C SER A 27 14.17 -3.74 -16.57
N ARG A 28 13.74 -5.00 -16.75
CA ARG A 28 12.98 -5.74 -15.73
C ARG A 28 13.75 -5.95 -14.42
N SER A 29 15.07 -6.13 -14.50
CA SER A 29 15.94 -6.27 -13.33
C SER A 29 16.13 -4.98 -12.54
N GLU A 30 15.70 -3.84 -13.09
CA GLU A 30 15.80 -2.51 -12.48
C GLU A 30 14.44 -2.01 -11.97
N LEU A 31 13.39 -2.83 -12.08
CA LEU A 31 12.08 -2.50 -11.51
C LEU A 31 12.12 -2.55 -9.99
N PRO A 32 11.28 -1.75 -9.30
CA PRO A 32 11.14 -1.86 -7.86
C PRO A 32 10.62 -3.27 -7.51
N ARG A 33 11.20 -3.89 -6.49
CA ARG A 33 10.76 -5.19 -5.97
C ARG A 33 9.58 -5.01 -5.01
N HIS A 34 9.58 -3.92 -4.25
CA HIS A 34 8.50 -3.56 -3.33
C HIS A 34 7.96 -2.16 -3.62
N ILE A 35 6.65 -2.07 -3.87
CA ILE A 35 5.93 -0.79 -4.03
C ILE A 35 5.00 -0.56 -2.83
N ALA A 36 5.02 0.63 -2.25
CA ALA A 36 4.02 1.06 -1.28
C ALA A 36 3.11 2.14 -1.87
N VAL A 37 1.80 2.10 -1.61
CA VAL A 37 0.83 3.01 -2.22
C VAL A 37 -0.10 3.64 -1.19
N LEU A 38 -0.19 4.98 -1.22
CA LEU A 38 -1.18 5.77 -0.51
C LEU A 38 -2.35 6.11 -1.44
N CYS A 39 -3.49 5.48 -1.20
CA CYS A 39 -4.70 5.57 -2.01
C CYS A 39 -5.53 6.83 -1.66
N ASP A 40 -5.00 8.02 -1.94
CA ASP A 40 -5.62 9.31 -1.59
C ASP A 40 -6.52 9.86 -2.72
N GLY A 41 -7.47 10.70 -2.35
CA GLY A 41 -8.36 11.41 -3.27
C GLY A 41 -9.76 10.83 -3.44
N ASN A 42 -10.14 9.76 -2.72
CA ASN A 42 -11.44 9.09 -2.88
C ASN A 42 -12.65 10.04 -2.69
N ARG A 43 -12.68 10.80 -1.58
CA ARG A 43 -13.76 11.77 -1.31
C ARG A 43 -13.81 12.91 -2.33
N ARG A 44 -12.64 13.43 -2.71
CA ARG A 44 -12.51 14.52 -3.68
C ARG A 44 -13.00 14.07 -5.04
N TRP A 45 -12.62 12.86 -5.46
CA TRP A 45 -13.12 12.25 -6.69
C TRP A 45 -14.64 12.11 -6.70
N ALA A 46 -15.25 11.63 -5.61
CA ALA A 46 -16.71 11.49 -5.53
C ALA A 46 -17.42 12.84 -5.69
N ARG A 47 -16.94 13.88 -4.99
CA ARG A 47 -17.50 15.25 -5.07
C ARG A 47 -17.32 15.85 -6.46
N ASP A 48 -16.14 15.73 -7.05
CA ASP A 48 -15.83 16.27 -8.38
C ASP A 48 -16.61 15.55 -9.49
N ALA A 49 -17.00 14.29 -9.26
CA ALA A 49 -17.88 13.52 -10.13
C ALA A 49 -19.38 13.82 -9.90
N GLY A 50 -19.73 14.70 -8.95
CA GLY A 50 -21.11 15.12 -8.67
C GLY A 50 -21.90 14.16 -7.79
N TYR A 51 -21.24 13.29 -7.02
CA TYR A 51 -21.90 12.42 -6.05
C TYR A 51 -22.06 13.12 -4.69
N ASP A 52 -23.27 13.07 -4.14
CA ASP A 52 -23.56 13.53 -2.77
C ASP A 52 -23.00 12.55 -1.71
N ASP A 53 -23.08 11.25 -2.00
CA ASP A 53 -22.54 10.18 -1.15
C ASP A 53 -21.07 9.90 -1.48
N VAL A 54 -20.16 10.32 -0.58
CA VAL A 54 -18.72 10.10 -0.73
C VAL A 54 -18.31 8.63 -0.61
N SER A 55 -19.16 7.74 -0.07
CA SER A 55 -18.87 6.31 0.04
C SER A 55 -18.75 5.65 -1.34
N ILE A 56 -19.35 6.24 -2.38
CA ILE A 56 -19.13 5.86 -3.78
C ILE A 56 -17.64 5.96 -4.14
N GLY A 57 -16.97 7.03 -3.70
CA GLY A 57 -15.53 7.19 -3.91
C GLY A 57 -14.70 6.11 -3.25
N TYR A 58 -15.09 5.66 -2.04
CA TYR A 58 -14.43 4.55 -1.36
C TYR A 58 -14.64 3.22 -2.08
N ARG A 59 -15.86 2.92 -2.54
CA ARG A 59 -16.15 1.70 -3.33
C ARG A 59 -15.34 1.65 -4.63
N MET A 60 -15.29 2.78 -5.35
CA MET A 60 -14.49 2.87 -6.57
C MET A 60 -12.98 2.77 -6.28
N GLY A 61 -12.54 3.34 -5.17
CA GLY A 61 -11.16 3.21 -4.69
C GLY A 61 -10.80 1.77 -4.31
N ALA A 62 -11.70 1.05 -3.65
CA ALA A 62 -11.54 -0.37 -3.31
C ALA A 62 -11.33 -1.23 -4.57
N ALA A 63 -12.22 -1.10 -5.56
CA ALA A 63 -12.08 -1.82 -6.83
C ALA A 63 -10.74 -1.52 -7.54
N LYS A 64 -10.25 -0.28 -7.43
CA LYS A 64 -8.96 0.12 -8.00
C LYS A 64 -7.77 -0.57 -7.33
N ILE A 65 -7.84 -0.87 -6.03
CA ILE A 65 -6.78 -1.57 -5.28
C ILE A 65 -6.54 -2.95 -5.88
N ALA A 66 -7.60 -3.76 -6.01
CA ALA A 66 -7.48 -5.08 -6.61
C ALA A 66 -6.95 -5.03 -8.05
N GLU A 67 -7.35 -4.01 -8.83
CA GLU A 67 -6.84 -3.80 -10.19
C GLU A 67 -5.34 -3.47 -10.22
N MET A 68 -4.89 -2.57 -9.34
CA MET A 68 -3.49 -2.16 -9.24
C MET A 68 -2.60 -3.32 -8.78
N LEU A 69 -3.04 -4.13 -7.81
CA LEU A 69 -2.33 -5.33 -7.37
C LEU A 69 -2.13 -6.34 -8.52
N ARG A 70 -3.13 -6.52 -9.38
CA ARG A 70 -2.98 -7.33 -10.61
C ARG A 70 -1.95 -6.73 -11.57
N TRP A 71 -1.84 -5.39 -11.66
CA TRP A 71 -0.79 -4.75 -12.46
C TRP A 71 0.61 -4.97 -11.86
N CYS A 72 0.76 -4.88 -10.54
CA CYS A 72 2.01 -5.19 -9.84
C CYS A 72 2.46 -6.63 -10.11
N GLN A 73 1.57 -7.61 -9.90
CA GLN A 73 1.87 -9.01 -10.18
C GLN A 73 2.25 -9.21 -11.66
N ALA A 74 1.52 -8.61 -12.60
CA ALA A 74 1.80 -8.73 -14.03
C ALA A 74 3.13 -8.07 -14.44
N ALA A 75 3.56 -7.02 -13.73
CA ALA A 75 4.87 -6.39 -13.94
C ALA A 75 6.02 -7.18 -13.28
N GLY A 76 5.71 -8.18 -12.45
CA GLY A 76 6.69 -8.97 -11.73
C GLY A 76 7.22 -8.29 -10.47
N ILE A 77 6.45 -7.35 -9.90
CA ILE A 77 6.71 -6.79 -8.57
C ILE A 77 6.52 -7.93 -7.55
N GLU A 78 7.39 -8.03 -6.55
CA GLU A 78 7.39 -9.11 -5.57
C GLU A 78 6.50 -8.80 -4.38
N MET A 79 6.46 -7.52 -3.97
CA MET A 79 5.69 -7.08 -2.80
C MET A 79 4.94 -5.78 -3.06
N THR A 80 3.74 -5.65 -2.51
CA THR A 80 3.01 -4.38 -2.50
C THR A 80 2.37 -4.11 -1.15
N THR A 81 2.62 -2.92 -0.58
CA THR A 81 1.95 -2.45 0.64
C THR A 81 0.92 -1.37 0.30
N VAL A 82 -0.35 -1.59 0.64
CA VAL A 82 -1.44 -0.63 0.36
C VAL A 82 -1.94 0.01 1.65
N TYR A 83 -2.03 1.35 1.68
CA TYR A 83 -2.58 2.07 2.82
C TYR A 83 -4.10 2.21 2.71
N LEU A 84 -4.84 1.46 3.52
CA LEU A 84 -6.30 1.39 3.46
C LEU A 84 -6.95 2.29 4.51
N LEU A 85 -6.44 2.28 5.74
CA LEU A 85 -6.98 3.07 6.85
C LEU A 85 -5.88 3.51 7.81
N SER A 86 -5.77 4.81 8.00
CA SER A 86 -4.89 5.40 9.02
C SER A 86 -5.53 5.41 10.39
N THR A 87 -4.72 5.40 11.45
CA THR A 87 -5.18 5.66 12.82
C THR A 87 -5.94 6.99 12.95
N GLU A 88 -5.53 8.00 12.20
CA GLU A 88 -6.19 9.31 12.16
C GLU A 88 -7.56 9.26 11.49
N ASN A 89 -7.82 8.29 10.61
CA ASN A 89 -9.14 8.12 9.99
C ASN A 89 -10.17 7.51 10.93
N LEU A 90 -9.76 6.93 12.06
CA LEU A 90 -10.66 6.45 13.10
C LEU A 90 -11.41 7.60 13.83
N GLN A 91 -10.97 8.84 13.65
CA GLN A 91 -11.60 10.05 14.22
C GLN A 91 -12.69 10.65 13.31
N ARG A 92 -13.06 9.96 12.23
CA ARG A 92 -14.12 10.41 11.32
C ARG A 92 -15.50 10.21 11.94
N ASP A 93 -16.50 10.79 11.28
CA ASP A 93 -17.90 10.56 11.64
C ASP A 93 -18.22 9.05 11.72
N PRO A 94 -18.95 8.58 12.75
CA PRO A 94 -19.21 7.15 12.96
C PRO A 94 -19.91 6.44 11.78
N GLU A 95 -20.81 7.12 11.07
CA GLU A 95 -21.53 6.54 9.93
C GLU A 95 -20.57 6.38 8.73
N GLU A 96 -19.76 7.42 8.46
CA GLU A 96 -18.72 7.36 7.43
C GLU A 96 -17.68 6.27 7.75
N LEU A 97 -17.25 6.19 9.02
CA LEU A 97 -16.24 5.23 9.47
C LEU A 97 -16.75 3.80 9.35
N SER A 98 -17.99 3.53 9.77
CA SER A 98 -18.58 2.19 9.68
C SER A 98 -18.68 1.73 8.23
N ALA A 99 -19.15 2.59 7.33
CA ALA A 99 -19.19 2.30 5.90
C ALA A 99 -17.79 2.05 5.31
N LEU A 100 -16.79 2.81 5.74
CA LEU A 100 -15.40 2.64 5.30
C LEU A 100 -14.80 1.31 5.78
N ILE A 101 -15.04 0.93 7.04
CA ILE A 101 -14.57 -0.34 7.61
C ILE A 101 -15.16 -1.53 6.85
N GLU A 102 -16.45 -1.50 6.52
CA GLU A 102 -17.07 -2.55 5.70
C GLU A 102 -16.44 -2.63 4.30
N ILE A 103 -16.30 -1.50 3.61
CA ILE A 103 -15.65 -1.46 2.28
C ILE A 103 -14.21 -2.00 2.33
N ILE A 104 -13.48 -1.70 3.40
CA ILE A 104 -12.12 -2.23 3.59
C ILE A 104 -12.15 -3.74 3.85
N THR A 105 -13.11 -4.22 4.62
CA THR A 105 -13.25 -5.64 4.90
C THR A 105 -13.53 -6.41 3.60
N ASP A 106 -14.48 -5.93 2.81
CA ASP A 106 -14.83 -6.50 1.52
C ASP A 106 -13.65 -6.50 0.53
N VAL A 107 -12.87 -5.42 0.45
CA VAL A 107 -11.71 -5.38 -0.47
C VAL A 107 -10.61 -6.33 -0.02
N VAL A 108 -10.38 -6.50 1.28
CA VAL A 108 -9.38 -7.46 1.78
C VAL A 108 -9.85 -8.89 1.52
N GLU A 109 -11.14 -9.18 1.66
CA GLU A 109 -11.72 -10.47 1.27
C GLU A 109 -11.56 -10.73 -0.25
N GLU A 110 -11.77 -9.73 -1.11
CA GLU A 110 -11.52 -9.85 -2.56
C GLU A 110 -10.03 -10.13 -2.85
N ILE A 111 -9.11 -9.41 -2.19
CA ILE A 111 -7.66 -9.62 -2.32
C ILE A 111 -7.29 -11.05 -1.88
N CYS A 112 -7.89 -11.53 -0.80
CA CYS A 112 -7.66 -12.86 -0.26
C CYS A 112 -8.41 -13.98 -1.00
N ALA A 113 -9.28 -13.66 -1.98
CA ALA A 113 -10.09 -14.65 -2.67
C ALA A 113 -9.24 -15.80 -3.27
N PRO A 114 -9.77 -17.04 -3.35
CA PRO A 114 -9.04 -18.20 -3.88
C PRO A 114 -8.58 -18.06 -5.34
N THR A 115 -9.20 -17.16 -6.10
CA THR A 115 -8.80 -16.82 -7.47
C THR A 115 -7.42 -16.13 -7.52
N ASN A 116 -6.99 -15.52 -6.41
CA ASN A 116 -5.68 -14.91 -6.28
C ASN A 116 -4.71 -15.90 -5.62
N THR A 117 -3.48 -15.96 -6.13
CA THR A 117 -2.41 -16.79 -5.54
C THR A 117 -1.56 -16.01 -4.54
N TRP A 118 -2.00 -14.81 -4.15
CA TRP A 118 -1.22 -13.86 -3.36
C TRP A 118 -1.14 -14.30 -1.89
N SER A 119 0.02 -14.07 -1.28
CA SER A 119 0.18 -14.18 0.17
C SER A 119 -0.09 -12.80 0.78
N VAL A 120 -1.03 -12.73 1.72
CA VAL A 120 -1.49 -11.46 2.29
C VAL A 120 -1.07 -11.38 3.76
N ARG A 121 -0.70 -10.18 4.22
CA ARG A 121 -0.44 -9.87 5.63
C ARG A 121 -1.12 -8.55 5.98
N THR A 122 -1.66 -8.44 7.19
CA THR A 122 -2.13 -7.17 7.74
C THR A 122 -1.01 -6.46 8.48
N VAL A 123 -0.96 -5.13 8.37
CA VAL A 123 -0.09 -4.28 9.19
C VAL A 123 -0.94 -3.19 9.86
N GLY A 124 -0.75 -2.98 11.16
CA GLY A 124 -1.59 -2.10 11.98
C GLY A 124 -2.40 -2.87 13.03
N ASP A 125 -3.25 -2.15 13.77
CA ASP A 125 -3.99 -2.68 14.90
C ASP A 125 -5.46 -2.93 14.55
N LEU A 126 -5.78 -4.19 14.23
CA LEU A 126 -7.13 -4.58 13.83
C LEU A 126 -8.16 -4.48 14.96
N GLU A 127 -7.73 -4.51 16.24
CA GLU A 127 -8.67 -4.40 17.37
C GLU A 127 -9.39 -3.05 17.39
N LEU A 128 -8.77 -2.01 16.79
CA LEU A 128 -9.36 -0.68 16.66
C LEU A 128 -10.55 -0.62 15.69
N LEU A 129 -10.82 -1.69 14.94
CA LEU A 129 -11.94 -1.77 13.99
C LEU A 129 -13.21 -2.35 14.60
N GLY A 130 -13.12 -2.94 15.81
CA GLY A 130 -14.17 -3.73 16.42
C GLY A 130 -14.06 -5.23 16.10
N GLU A 131 -14.72 -6.04 16.94
CA GLU A 131 -14.54 -7.49 16.97
C GLU A 131 -14.86 -8.18 15.63
N GLU A 132 -16.00 -7.85 15.03
CA GLU A 132 -16.47 -8.53 13.81
C GLU A 132 -15.62 -8.20 12.57
N PRO A 133 -15.31 -6.92 12.23
CA PRO A 133 -14.38 -6.62 11.14
C PRO A 133 -12.98 -7.20 11.37
N ALA A 134 -12.46 -7.14 12.61
CA ALA A 134 -11.16 -7.72 12.94
C ALA A 134 -11.13 -9.23 12.71
N ARG A 135 -12.20 -9.94 13.11
CA ARG A 135 -12.36 -11.38 12.87
C ARG A 135 -12.38 -11.70 11.36
N ARG A 136 -13.22 -11.02 10.58
CA ARG A 136 -13.32 -11.22 9.11
C ARG A 136 -11.97 -11.01 8.43
N LEU A 137 -11.26 -9.93 8.77
CA LEU A 137 -9.94 -9.64 8.21
C LEU A 137 -8.90 -10.71 8.55
N ARG A 138 -8.88 -11.20 9.80
CA ARG A 138 -7.97 -12.29 10.19
C ARG A 138 -8.26 -13.57 9.43
N GLU A 139 -9.52 -13.98 9.36
CA GLU A 139 -9.94 -15.20 8.64
C GLU A 139 -9.58 -15.12 7.15
N ALA A 140 -9.84 -13.97 6.52
CA ALA A 140 -9.48 -13.74 5.12
C ALA A 140 -7.96 -13.87 4.90
N VAL A 141 -7.15 -13.21 5.73
CA VAL A 141 -5.68 -13.23 5.64
C VAL A 141 -5.12 -14.63 5.92
N GLU A 142 -5.63 -15.30 6.95
CA GLU A 142 -5.23 -16.65 7.34
C GLU A 142 -5.53 -17.68 6.24
N SER A 143 -6.62 -17.49 5.47
CA SER A 143 -6.92 -18.30 4.27
C SER A 143 -5.87 -18.19 3.15
N THR A 144 -4.93 -17.24 3.27
CA THR A 144 -3.81 -17.07 2.34
C THR A 144 -2.52 -17.71 2.82
N ASN A 145 -2.48 -18.23 4.05
CA ASN A 145 -1.32 -18.92 4.59
C ASN A 145 -1.00 -20.19 3.79
N GLY A 146 0.28 -20.42 3.51
CA GLY A 146 0.73 -21.57 2.73
C GLY A 146 0.53 -21.44 1.21
N ARG A 147 0.03 -20.30 0.71
CA ARG A 147 0.06 -20.02 -0.73
C ARG A 147 1.50 -19.87 -1.20
N ASN A 148 1.89 -20.66 -2.20
CA ASN A 148 3.22 -20.64 -2.80
C ASN A 148 3.41 -19.54 -3.86
N GLY A 149 2.57 -18.49 -3.81
CA GLY A 149 2.67 -17.37 -4.74
C GLY A 149 3.92 -16.54 -4.49
N LYS A 150 4.50 -15.99 -5.56
CA LYS A 150 5.67 -15.10 -5.51
C LYS A 150 5.31 -13.63 -5.25
N PHE A 151 4.02 -13.31 -5.13
CA PHE A 151 3.53 -11.95 -4.93
C PHE A 151 2.92 -11.82 -3.54
N HIS A 152 3.48 -10.90 -2.75
CA HIS A 152 3.10 -10.63 -1.37
C HIS A 152 2.37 -9.29 -1.28
N VAL A 153 1.29 -9.24 -0.50
CA VAL A 153 0.50 -8.03 -0.30
C VAL A 153 0.40 -7.72 1.18
N ASN A 154 0.85 -6.54 1.58
CA ASN A 154 0.58 -6.00 2.90
C ASN A 154 -0.61 -5.04 2.83
N VAL A 155 -1.61 -5.25 3.67
CA VAL A 155 -2.75 -4.33 3.81
C VAL A 155 -2.61 -3.56 5.11
N ALA A 156 -2.37 -2.25 5.01
CA ALA A 156 -2.21 -1.38 6.17
C ALA A 156 -3.57 -0.84 6.61
N VAL A 157 -4.09 -1.38 7.72
CA VAL A 157 -5.43 -1.11 8.24
C VAL A 157 -5.32 -0.70 9.71
N ALA A 158 -5.98 0.39 10.09
CA ALA A 158 -5.78 1.05 11.39
C ALA A 158 -4.27 1.22 11.71
N TYR A 159 -3.53 1.62 10.68
CA TYR A 159 -2.07 1.72 10.73
C TYR A 159 -1.63 3.16 10.95
N GLY A 160 -0.62 3.36 11.80
CA GLY A 160 0.09 4.62 11.93
C GLY A 160 1.57 4.36 12.19
N GLY A 161 2.47 4.89 11.37
CA GLY A 161 3.90 4.58 11.45
C GLY A 161 4.58 5.07 12.73
N ARG A 162 4.04 6.10 13.39
CA ARG A 162 4.50 6.49 14.73
C ARG A 162 4.12 5.44 15.77
N GLN A 163 2.90 4.92 15.68
CA GLN A 163 2.42 3.87 16.59
C GLN A 163 3.20 2.57 16.36
N GLU A 164 3.47 2.21 15.10
CA GLU A 164 4.30 1.05 14.77
C GLU A 164 5.68 1.12 15.44
N ILE A 165 6.36 2.27 15.40
CA ILE A 165 7.68 2.42 16.06
C ILE A 165 7.55 2.25 17.58
N VAL A 166 6.51 2.83 18.20
CA VAL A 166 6.25 2.69 19.63
C VAL A 166 6.02 1.21 19.99
N ASP A 167 5.23 0.51 19.20
CA ASP A 167 4.91 -0.90 19.44
C ASP A 167 6.13 -1.81 19.20
N ALA A 168 6.96 -1.51 18.20
CA ALA A 168 8.19 -2.24 17.95
C ALA A 168 9.18 -2.11 19.12
N VAL A 169 9.38 -0.90 19.65
CA VAL A 169 10.23 -0.68 20.83
C VAL A 169 9.66 -1.41 22.05
N ARG A 170 8.34 -1.35 22.27
CA ARG A 170 7.70 -2.09 23.37
C ARG A 170 7.89 -3.58 23.23
N SER A 171 7.66 -4.13 22.03
CA SER A 171 7.81 -5.56 21.74
C SER A 171 9.25 -6.04 21.96
N LEU A 172 10.23 -5.28 21.46
CA LEU A 172 11.66 -5.53 21.68
C LEU A 172 11.98 -5.59 23.18
N LEU A 173 11.61 -4.56 23.94
CA LEU A 173 11.92 -4.49 25.37
C LEU A 173 11.22 -5.59 26.16
N SER A 174 9.96 -5.91 25.84
CA SER A 174 9.23 -7.02 26.45
C SER A 174 9.88 -8.38 26.16
N LYS A 175 10.36 -8.59 24.93
CA LYS A 175 11.08 -9.81 24.53
C LYS A 175 12.40 -9.96 25.30
N GLU A 176 13.21 -8.90 25.36
CA GLU A 176 14.50 -8.92 26.07
C GLU A 176 14.32 -9.09 27.59
N LEU A 177 13.31 -8.44 28.18
CA LEU A 177 12.96 -8.64 29.59
C LEU A 177 12.55 -10.08 29.88
N ALA A 178 11.74 -10.69 29.01
CA ALA A 178 11.35 -12.10 29.15
C ALA A 178 12.55 -13.06 29.05
N ASN A 179 13.61 -12.66 28.35
CA ASN A 179 14.87 -13.38 28.25
C ASN A 179 15.83 -13.12 29.44
N GLY A 180 15.44 -12.29 30.41
CA GLY A 180 16.23 -11.99 31.59
C GLY A 180 17.33 -10.94 31.39
N ALA A 181 17.19 -10.06 30.39
CA ALA A 181 18.15 -8.99 30.13
C ALA A 181 18.28 -8.00 31.31
N THR A 182 19.50 -7.54 31.58
CA THR A 182 19.75 -6.43 32.53
C THR A 182 19.33 -5.08 31.96
N ALA A 183 19.29 -4.05 32.79
CA ALA A 183 18.96 -2.69 32.34
C ALA A 183 19.92 -2.18 31.25
N GLU A 184 21.21 -2.48 31.37
CA GLU A 184 22.23 -2.11 30.39
C GLU A 184 22.00 -2.85 29.06
N GLN A 185 21.70 -4.15 29.12
CA GLN A 185 21.42 -4.95 27.93
C GLN A 185 20.15 -4.48 27.20
N LEU A 186 19.14 -3.99 27.93
CA LEU A 186 17.95 -3.40 27.32
C LEU A 186 18.29 -2.13 26.55
N VAL A 187 19.14 -1.25 27.10
CA VAL A 187 19.58 -0.04 26.40
C VAL A 187 20.37 -0.40 25.14
N ASP A 188 21.28 -1.36 25.25
CA ASP A 188 22.11 -1.83 24.12
C ASP A 188 21.28 -2.54 23.04
N ALA A 189 20.15 -3.15 23.38
CA ALA A 189 19.26 -3.81 22.44
C ALA A 189 18.48 -2.83 21.53
N VAL A 190 18.25 -1.58 21.98
CA VAL A 190 17.51 -0.56 21.21
C VAL A 190 18.40 0.01 20.09
N THR A 191 18.56 -0.78 19.05
CA THR A 191 19.30 -0.44 17.82
C THR A 191 18.36 -0.30 16.63
N VAL A 192 18.88 0.19 15.50
CA VAL A 192 18.14 0.23 14.23
C VAL A 192 17.65 -1.18 13.85
N ASP A 193 18.51 -2.19 13.96
CA ASP A 193 18.14 -3.58 13.63
C ASP A 193 17.16 -4.15 14.67
N GLY A 194 17.40 -3.89 15.95
CA GLY A 194 16.51 -4.33 17.03
C GLY A 194 15.09 -3.77 16.88
N ILE A 195 14.94 -2.50 16.46
CA ILE A 195 13.62 -1.93 16.13
C ILE A 195 13.07 -2.58 14.86
N SER A 196 13.86 -2.70 13.80
CA SER A 196 13.43 -3.24 12.50
C SER A 196 12.89 -4.66 12.58
N GLU A 197 13.51 -5.51 13.41
CA GLU A 197 13.08 -6.89 13.67
C GLU A 197 11.74 -6.98 14.42
N ASN A 198 11.26 -5.89 15.02
CA ASN A 198 10.03 -5.84 15.81
C ASN A 198 8.94 -4.95 15.18
N LEU A 199 9.17 -4.40 13.98
CA LEU A 199 8.12 -3.73 13.19
C LEU A 199 7.07 -4.73 12.68
N TYR A 200 5.88 -4.24 12.28
CA TYR A 200 4.84 -5.11 11.70
C TYR A 200 5.31 -5.75 10.37
N THR A 201 6.21 -5.06 9.66
CA THR A 201 6.85 -5.53 8.42
C THR A 201 8.12 -6.34 8.66
N SER A 202 8.39 -6.81 9.87
CA SER A 202 9.60 -7.57 10.19
C SER A 202 9.83 -8.75 9.22
N GLY A 203 11.09 -8.89 8.79
CA GLY A 203 11.54 -9.88 7.81
C GLY A 203 11.16 -9.58 6.35
N GLN A 204 10.53 -8.45 6.06
CA GLN A 204 10.18 -8.03 4.70
C GLN A 204 11.14 -6.92 4.22
N PRO A 205 11.44 -6.83 2.91
CA PRO A 205 12.26 -5.75 2.38
C PRO A 205 11.51 -4.40 2.45
N ASP A 206 12.27 -3.33 2.62
CA ASP A 206 11.75 -1.96 2.53
C ASP A 206 11.16 -1.67 1.15
N PRO A 207 10.19 -0.74 1.03
CA PRO A 207 9.67 -0.31 -0.25
C PRO A 207 10.74 0.43 -1.06
N ASP A 208 10.90 0.05 -2.32
CA ASP A 208 11.76 0.77 -3.26
C ASP A 208 11.10 2.06 -3.75
N LEU A 209 9.78 1.99 -3.95
CA LEU A 209 8.96 3.07 -4.52
C LEU A 209 7.71 3.29 -3.69
N VAL A 210 7.49 4.53 -3.27
CA VAL A 210 6.26 4.97 -2.62
C VAL A 210 5.46 5.83 -3.60
N ILE A 211 4.25 5.40 -3.93
CA ILE A 211 3.30 6.11 -4.80
C ILE A 211 2.24 6.79 -3.95
N ARG A 212 2.00 8.08 -4.21
CA ARG A 212 0.88 8.82 -3.62
C ARG A 212 0.07 9.56 -4.67
N THR A 213 -1.25 9.37 -4.64
CA THR A 213 -2.21 10.03 -5.52
C THR A 213 -2.72 11.35 -4.95
N SER A 214 -3.56 12.06 -5.72
CA SER A 214 -4.27 13.30 -5.37
C SER A 214 -3.43 14.59 -5.21
N GLY A 215 -2.18 14.59 -5.64
CA GLY A 215 -1.29 15.75 -5.63
C GLY A 215 -0.67 16.09 -4.28
N GLU A 216 -1.03 15.37 -3.22
CA GLU A 216 -0.49 15.58 -1.87
C GLU A 216 0.97 15.08 -1.79
N GLN A 217 1.90 15.94 -1.35
CA GLN A 217 3.33 15.64 -1.28
C GLN A 217 3.81 15.45 0.18
N ARG A 218 3.27 14.44 0.86
CA ARG A 218 3.69 14.04 2.23
C ARG A 218 3.49 12.53 2.42
N LEU A 219 3.99 11.96 3.52
CA LEU A 219 3.77 10.54 3.86
C LEU A 219 2.55 10.30 4.75
N SER A 220 2.04 11.31 5.45
CA SER A 220 0.87 11.16 6.34
C SER A 220 1.00 10.00 7.35
N GLY A 221 2.22 9.75 7.85
CA GLY A 221 2.47 8.68 8.83
C GLY A 221 2.59 7.28 8.24
N PHE A 222 2.58 7.11 6.91
CA PHE A 222 2.73 5.81 6.27
C PHE A 222 4.19 5.37 6.18
N LEU A 223 4.51 4.15 6.65
CA LEU A 223 5.82 3.50 6.56
C LEU A 223 7.00 4.42 6.90
N LEU A 224 6.93 5.14 8.02
CA LEU A 224 7.91 6.17 8.36
C LEU A 224 9.34 5.64 8.50
N TRP A 225 9.47 4.39 8.98
CA TRP A 225 10.76 3.73 9.14
C TRP A 225 11.25 3.14 7.82
N GLN A 226 10.41 2.32 7.21
CA GLN A 226 10.71 1.53 6.02
C GLN A 226 10.94 2.41 4.79
N SER A 227 10.30 3.58 4.72
CA SER A 227 10.40 4.48 3.56
C SER A 227 11.57 5.46 3.59
N ALA A 228 12.49 5.34 4.55
CA ALA A 228 13.59 6.29 4.76
C ALA A 228 14.46 6.51 3.51
N TYR A 229 14.62 5.49 2.67
CA TYR A 229 15.42 5.53 1.44
C TYR A 229 14.60 5.27 0.16
N SER A 230 13.27 5.23 0.27
CA SER A 230 12.42 4.99 -0.88
C SER A 230 12.41 6.16 -1.85
N GLU A 231 12.28 5.86 -3.14
CA GLU A 231 11.92 6.85 -4.14
C GLU A 231 10.44 7.23 -3.98
N MET A 232 10.16 8.54 -3.99
CA MET A 232 8.80 9.07 -3.85
C MET A 232 8.26 9.45 -5.23
N TRP A 233 7.05 8.99 -5.57
CA TRP A 233 6.37 9.37 -6.81
C TRP A 233 4.96 9.88 -6.52
N PHE A 234 4.73 11.15 -6.84
CA PHE A 234 3.47 11.85 -6.58
C PHE A 234 2.74 12.11 -7.90
N THR A 235 1.41 11.94 -7.89
CA THR A 235 0.56 12.26 -9.04
C THR A 235 -0.69 13.02 -8.62
N GLU A 236 -1.12 13.94 -9.47
CA GLU A 236 -2.35 14.73 -9.27
C GLU A 236 -3.62 13.88 -9.45
N ALA A 237 -3.53 12.75 -10.17
CA ALA A 237 -4.68 11.88 -10.38
C ALA A 237 -5.23 11.39 -9.03
N TYR A 238 -6.54 11.49 -8.83
CA TYR A 238 -7.21 10.86 -7.68
C TYR A 238 -7.16 9.34 -7.79
N TRP A 239 -7.13 8.66 -6.64
CA TRP A 239 -7.02 7.20 -6.60
C TRP A 239 -8.05 6.45 -7.47
N PRO A 240 -9.37 6.74 -7.42
CA PRO A 240 -10.33 6.04 -8.28
C PRO A 240 -10.08 6.24 -9.79
N ALA A 241 -9.46 7.36 -10.16
CA ALA A 241 -9.09 7.70 -11.53
C ALA A 241 -7.66 7.26 -11.91
N PHE A 242 -6.93 6.57 -11.02
CA PHE A 242 -5.58 6.09 -11.30
C PHE A 242 -5.62 5.01 -12.38
N ARG A 243 -4.86 5.20 -13.47
CA ARG A 243 -4.87 4.29 -14.62
C ARG A 243 -3.59 3.48 -14.69
N ARG A 244 -3.65 2.38 -15.43
CA ARG A 244 -2.48 1.56 -15.73
C ARG A 244 -1.34 2.36 -16.36
N VAL A 245 -1.65 3.34 -17.21
CA VAL A 245 -0.64 4.22 -17.80
C VAL A 245 0.09 5.07 -16.76
N ASP A 246 -0.59 5.48 -15.69
CA ASP A 246 0.00 6.25 -14.60
C ASP A 246 0.92 5.35 -13.76
N PHE A 247 0.51 4.10 -13.49
CA PHE A 247 1.37 3.07 -12.90
C PHE A 247 2.64 2.80 -13.71
N LEU A 248 2.52 2.57 -15.02
CA LEU A 248 3.68 2.33 -15.88
C LEU A 248 4.62 3.55 -15.97
N ARG A 249 4.08 4.77 -15.87
CA ARG A 249 4.89 6.00 -15.77
C ARG A 249 5.68 6.02 -14.46
N ALA A 250 5.08 5.64 -13.34
CA ALA A 250 5.78 5.56 -12.06
C ALA A 250 6.97 4.59 -12.14
N LEU A 251 6.78 3.40 -12.72
CA LEU A 251 7.87 2.43 -12.92
C LEU A 251 8.98 2.95 -13.85
N ARG A 252 8.60 3.62 -14.94
CA ARG A 252 9.57 4.23 -15.88
C ARG A 252 10.37 5.33 -15.19
N ASP A 253 9.71 6.19 -14.42
CA ASP A 253 10.40 7.29 -13.74
C ASP A 253 11.34 6.77 -12.65
N TYR A 254 10.96 5.71 -11.93
CA TYR A 254 11.83 5.01 -10.99
C TYR A 254 13.08 4.43 -11.68
N THR A 255 12.89 3.63 -12.73
CA THR A 255 14.01 3.00 -13.47
C THR A 255 14.95 4.05 -14.06
N ALA A 256 14.41 5.15 -14.60
CA ALA A 256 15.20 6.25 -15.15
C ALA A 256 16.05 6.98 -14.09
N ARG A 257 15.56 7.11 -12.85
CA ARG A 257 16.32 7.70 -11.74
C ARG A 257 17.37 6.75 -11.19
N HIS A 258 17.02 5.48 -11.00
CA HIS A 258 17.94 4.48 -10.47
C HIS A 258 19.19 4.30 -11.35
N ARG A 259 19.02 4.35 -12.67
CA ARG A 259 20.14 4.37 -13.65
C ARG A 259 21.10 5.55 -13.50
N ARG A 260 20.66 6.69 -12.94
CA ARG A 260 21.51 7.87 -12.73
C ARG A 260 22.37 7.75 -11.49
N PHE A 261 21.89 7.03 -10.46
CA PHE A 261 22.63 6.81 -9.21
C PHE A 261 23.66 5.68 -9.32
N GLY A 262 23.43 4.70 -10.21
CA GLY A 262 24.37 3.60 -10.47
C GLY A 262 25.51 3.91 -11.46
N LYS A 263 25.81 5.19 -11.72
CA LYS A 263 26.92 5.66 -12.56
C LYS A 263 27.92 6.47 -11.75
#